data_AF-A0A7S3F7V9-F1
#
_entry.id   AF-A0A7S3F7V9-F1
#
_cell.length_a   1.000
_cell.length_b   1.000
_cell.length_c   1.000
_cell.angle_alpha   90.00
_cell.angle_beta   90.00
_cell.angle_gamma   90.00
#
_symmetry.space_group_name_H-M   'P 1'
#
loop_
_entity.id
_entity.type
_entity.pdbx_description
1 polymer ?
#
loop_
_entity_poly.entity_id
_entity_poly.type
_entity_poly.pdbx_seq_one_letter_code
_entity_poly.pdbx_strand_id
1 'polypeptide(L)'
;LPPTPRRSAAAPAASSLEPAVRPVHLLVQLSATLRNLAVSGSSRKQFVGSGCVEDLCTLLHTTPQHSELCMNVSRVLAKLSLHEDVRARIGADPRHLSALVQAVQLHHDDWPLLIRLCFILGNLSASNSRIREELAKSLLPRLLQLLQMHAIAAVAHGSRPPSASTKENIAQPHLAQPYLPVRADSATSTRDDPEGCAAVAGAGAGAPGS
;
A
#
# COMPACT_ATOMS: atom_id res chain seq x y z
N LEU A 1 17.90 67.15 24.58
CA LEU A 1 17.12 65.92 24.86
C LEU A 1 15.74 66.31 25.37
N PRO A 2 14.65 65.62 25.02
CA PRO A 2 14.26 65.04 23.74
C PRO A 2 12.85 65.52 23.29
N PRO A 3 12.42 65.18 22.06
CA PRO A 3 11.05 65.39 21.59
C PRO A 3 10.06 64.39 22.22
N THR A 4 8.83 64.84 22.46
CA THR A 4 7.68 63.94 22.63
C THR A 4 7.15 63.56 21.25
N PRO A 5 7.17 62.27 20.91
CA PRO A 5 5.89 61.59 20.76
C PRO A 5 5.95 60.11 21.16
N ARG A 6 4.95 59.63 21.90
CA ARG A 6 4.54 58.22 21.83
C ARG A 6 3.02 58.15 21.82
N ARG A 7 2.47 58.17 20.61
CA ARG A 7 1.13 57.62 20.35
C ARG A 7 1.23 56.12 20.63
N SER A 8 0.50 55.67 21.64
CA SER A 8 0.33 54.26 21.98
C SER A 8 -0.24 53.53 20.77
N ALA A 9 0.59 52.72 20.11
CA ALA A 9 0.13 51.76 19.14
C ALA A 9 -0.49 50.59 19.93
N ALA A 10 -1.82 50.55 19.95
CA ALA A 10 -2.56 49.40 20.40
C ALA A 10 -2.12 48.19 19.57
N ALA A 11 -1.59 47.17 20.24
CA ALA A 11 -1.33 45.86 19.65
C ALA A 11 -2.66 45.25 19.20
N PRO A 12 -2.77 44.70 17.97
CA PRO A 12 -3.94 43.92 17.63
C PRO A 12 -3.86 42.58 18.38
N ALA A 13 -4.94 42.32 19.11
CA ALA A 13 -5.18 41.11 19.86
C ALA A 13 -5.21 39.87 18.96
N ALA A 14 -4.61 38.80 19.49
CA ALA A 14 -4.96 37.40 19.34
C ALA A 14 -5.77 37.00 18.09
N SER A 15 -5.07 36.58 17.03
CA SER A 15 -5.65 35.72 16.01
C SER A 15 -5.62 34.27 16.50
N SER A 16 -6.78 33.81 16.95
CA SER A 16 -7.35 32.47 16.87
C SER A 16 -6.39 31.27 16.81
N LEU A 17 -6.40 30.49 17.89
CA LEU A 17 -5.90 29.13 17.99
C LEU A 17 -6.72 28.18 17.09
N GLU A 18 -6.50 28.22 15.78
CA GLU A 18 -6.75 27.04 14.96
C GLU A 18 -5.75 25.96 15.43
N PRO A 19 -6.18 24.73 15.78
CA PRO A 19 -5.23 23.68 16.06
C PRO A 19 -4.40 23.49 14.80
N ALA A 20 -3.14 23.94 14.83
CA ALA A 20 -2.23 23.84 13.70
C ALA A 20 -2.12 22.36 13.31
N VAL A 21 -2.91 21.94 12.32
CA VAL A 21 -2.87 20.58 11.81
C VAL A 21 -1.47 20.39 11.30
N ARG A 22 -0.69 19.56 11.99
CA ARG A 22 0.68 19.25 11.56
C ARG A 22 0.59 18.71 10.13
N PRO A 23 1.27 19.30 9.13
CA PRO A 23 1.13 18.89 7.73
C PRO A 23 1.26 17.37 7.51
N VAL A 24 2.10 16.70 8.30
CA VAL A 24 2.26 15.24 8.27
C VAL A 24 1.00 14.47 8.68
N HIS A 25 0.20 14.97 9.63
CA HIS A 25 -1.06 14.33 10.02
C HIS A 25 -2.06 14.35 8.85
N LEU A 26 -2.14 15.47 8.14
CA LEU A 26 -2.98 15.56 6.96
C LEU A 26 -2.51 14.58 5.88
N LEU A 27 -1.19 14.50 5.62
CA LEU A 27 -0.62 13.54 4.69
C LEU A 27 -0.92 12.08 5.07
N VAL A 28 -0.90 11.75 6.36
CA VAL A 28 -1.31 10.42 6.85
C VAL A 28 -2.77 10.15 6.49
N GLN A 29 -3.68 11.09 6.70
CA GLN A 29 -5.11 10.89 6.38
C GLN A 29 -5.37 10.82 4.86
N LEU A 30 -4.69 11.67 4.07
CA LEU A 30 -4.78 11.65 2.62
C LEU A 30 -4.25 10.31 2.06
N SER A 31 -3.07 9.87 2.51
CA SER A 31 -2.50 8.58 2.07
C SER A 31 -3.33 7.38 2.53
N ALA A 32 -3.96 7.44 3.71
CA ALA A 32 -4.91 6.41 4.15
C ALA A 32 -6.15 6.33 3.24
N THR A 33 -6.63 7.48 2.75
CA THR A 33 -7.74 7.54 1.79
C THR A 33 -7.32 6.95 0.45
N LEU A 34 -6.15 7.34 -0.08
CA LEU A 34 -5.59 6.78 -1.32
C LEU A 34 -5.42 5.27 -1.25
N ARG A 35 -4.97 4.75 -0.09
CA ARG A 35 -4.85 3.31 0.16
C ARG A 35 -6.18 2.60 -0.03
N ASN A 36 -7.27 3.15 0.50
CA ASN A 36 -8.58 2.55 0.37
C ASN A 36 -9.06 2.57 -1.10
N LEU A 37 -8.79 3.66 -1.83
CA LEU A 37 -9.13 3.77 -3.25
C LEU A 37 -8.36 2.75 -4.12
N ALA A 38 -7.08 2.55 -3.84
CA ALA A 38 -6.22 1.62 -4.57
C ALA A 38 -6.65 0.15 -4.48
N VAL A 39 -7.52 -0.21 -3.53
CA VAL A 39 -8.10 -1.56 -3.44
C VAL A 39 -8.92 -1.89 -4.69
N SER A 40 -9.60 -0.89 -5.26
CA SER A 40 -10.39 -1.06 -6.48
C SER A 40 -9.48 -1.04 -7.72
N GLY A 41 -9.54 -2.09 -8.55
CA GLY A 41 -8.78 -2.11 -9.82
C GLY A 41 -9.22 -1.00 -10.79
N SER A 42 -10.43 -0.44 -10.60
CA SER A 42 -11.03 0.60 -11.42
C SER A 42 -10.36 1.98 -11.27
N SER A 43 -9.70 2.27 -10.15
CA SER A 43 -9.06 3.57 -9.92
C SER A 43 -7.62 3.67 -10.46
N ARG A 44 -7.05 2.57 -10.96
CA ARG A 44 -5.65 2.51 -11.40
C ARG A 44 -5.30 3.58 -12.44
N LYS A 45 -6.15 3.76 -13.45
CA LYS A 45 -5.90 4.72 -14.53
C LYS A 45 -5.80 6.15 -13.99
N GLN A 46 -6.57 6.48 -12.96
CA GLN A 46 -6.55 7.77 -12.29
C GLN A 46 -5.24 7.96 -11.53
N PHE A 47 -4.77 6.95 -10.80
CA PHE A 47 -3.46 6.99 -10.11
C PHE A 47 -2.30 7.24 -11.07
N VAL A 48 -2.29 6.57 -12.23
CA VAL A 48 -1.24 6.74 -13.24
C VAL A 48 -1.39 8.09 -13.94
N GLY A 49 -2.60 8.46 -14.36
CA GLY A 49 -2.87 9.68 -15.11
C GLY A 49 -2.67 10.96 -14.31
N SER A 50 -2.78 10.91 -12.98
CA SER A 50 -2.61 12.08 -12.11
C SER A 50 -1.18 12.31 -11.61
N GLY A 51 -0.22 11.43 -11.92
CA GLY A 51 1.14 11.49 -11.35
C GLY A 51 1.23 11.05 -9.88
N CYS A 52 0.18 10.42 -9.34
CA CYS A 52 0.14 10.05 -7.92
C CYS A 52 1.21 9.00 -7.56
N VAL A 53 1.60 8.14 -8.51
CA VAL A 53 2.64 7.12 -8.27
C VAL A 53 3.98 7.79 -7.95
N GLU A 54 4.34 8.83 -8.69
CA GLU A 54 5.55 9.62 -8.52
C GLU A 54 5.50 10.44 -7.23
N ASP A 55 4.34 11.05 -6.92
CA ASP A 55 4.15 11.78 -5.66
C ASP A 55 4.31 10.86 -4.45
N LEU A 56 3.80 9.63 -4.52
CA LEU A 56 3.96 8.62 -3.46
C LEU A 56 5.44 8.21 -3.28
N CYS A 57 6.17 8.01 -4.37
CA CYS A 57 7.62 7.76 -4.29
C CYS A 57 8.37 8.96 -3.69
N THR A 58 8.00 10.17 -4.07
CA THR A 58 8.56 11.42 -3.52
C THR A 58 8.26 11.56 -2.03
N LEU A 59 7.04 11.24 -1.58
CA LEU A 59 6.68 11.23 -0.16
C LEU A 59 7.55 10.23 0.62
N LEU A 60 7.77 9.04 0.08
CA LEU A 60 8.63 8.04 0.73
C LEU A 60 10.07 8.55 0.91
N HIS A 61 10.59 9.32 -0.06
CA HIS A 61 11.93 9.91 0.01
C HIS A 61 12.03 11.11 0.95
N THR A 62 11.00 11.96 0.99
CA THR A 62 11.01 13.24 1.73
C THR A 62 10.56 13.11 3.17
N THR A 63 9.82 12.05 3.50
CA THR A 63 9.29 11.80 4.85
C THR A 63 9.69 10.43 5.42
N PRO A 64 10.94 9.94 5.25
CA PRO A 64 11.28 8.57 5.56
C PRO A 64 11.21 8.28 7.07
N GLN A 65 11.27 9.28 7.95
CA GLN A 65 11.18 9.10 9.41
C GLN A 65 9.73 8.87 9.89
N HIS A 66 8.72 9.09 9.05
CA HIS A 66 7.32 8.98 9.43
C HIS A 66 6.74 7.60 9.08
N SER A 67 6.99 6.60 9.93
CA SER A 67 6.61 5.19 9.69
C SER A 67 5.13 5.02 9.28
N GLU A 68 4.18 5.69 9.94
CA GLU A 68 2.75 5.57 9.59
C GLU A 68 2.46 6.05 8.14
N LEU A 69 3.09 7.17 7.73
CA LEU A 69 2.97 7.69 6.38
C LEU A 69 3.65 6.75 5.37
N CYS A 70 4.88 6.31 5.65
CA CYS A 70 5.59 5.31 4.85
C CYS A 70 4.77 4.02 4.70
N MET A 71 4.04 3.63 5.76
CA MET A 71 3.19 2.45 5.76
C MET A 71 1.96 2.61 4.86
N ASN A 72 1.30 3.76 4.89
CA ASN A 72 0.19 4.02 3.97
C ASN A 72 0.66 4.11 2.52
N VAL A 73 1.77 4.80 2.26
CA VAL A 73 2.39 4.92 0.93
C VAL A 73 2.77 3.55 0.37
N SER A 74 3.50 2.73 1.13
CA SER A 74 3.89 1.39 0.69
C SER A 74 2.70 0.45 0.49
N ARG A 75 1.58 0.63 1.21
CA ARG A 75 0.33 -0.13 0.96
C ARG A 75 -0.25 0.19 -0.41
N VAL A 76 -0.30 1.47 -0.77
CA VAL A 76 -0.77 1.90 -2.10
C VAL A 76 0.14 1.32 -3.17
N LEU A 77 1.45 1.55 -3.07
CA LEU A 77 2.43 1.12 -4.07
C LEU A 77 2.49 -0.41 -4.20
N ALA A 78 2.37 -1.16 -3.10
CA ALA A 78 2.33 -2.63 -3.14
C ALA A 78 1.15 -3.14 -3.98
N LYS A 79 -0.02 -2.52 -3.85
CA LYS A 79 -1.20 -2.88 -4.65
C LYS A 79 -1.04 -2.49 -6.11
N LEU A 80 -0.61 -1.26 -6.37
CA LEU A 80 -0.50 -0.72 -7.73
C LEU A 80 0.64 -1.37 -8.53
N SER A 81 1.76 -1.72 -7.89
CA SER A 81 2.94 -2.34 -8.54
C SER A 81 2.69 -3.74 -9.12
N LEU A 82 1.52 -4.33 -8.86
CA LEU A 82 1.05 -5.52 -9.57
C LEU A 82 0.86 -5.26 -11.08
N HIS A 83 0.68 -4.01 -11.48
CA HIS A 83 0.44 -3.63 -12.87
C HIS A 83 1.69 -3.04 -13.54
N GLU A 84 1.94 -3.44 -14.79
CA GLU A 84 3.15 -3.06 -15.54
C GLU A 84 3.25 -1.56 -15.80
N ASP A 85 2.11 -0.89 -16.07
CA ASP A 85 2.06 0.55 -16.27
C ASP A 85 2.57 1.30 -15.03
N VAL A 86 2.18 0.87 -13.84
CA VAL A 86 2.67 1.46 -12.58
C VAL A 86 4.16 1.15 -12.37
N ARG A 87 4.60 -0.09 -12.61
CA ARG A 87 6.03 -0.45 -12.50
C ARG A 87 6.89 0.38 -13.44
N ALA A 88 6.42 0.65 -14.66
CA ALA A 88 7.09 1.51 -15.61
C ALA A 88 7.23 2.95 -15.09
N ARG A 89 6.20 3.52 -14.43
CA ARG A 89 6.30 4.86 -13.81
C ARG A 89 7.31 4.90 -12.67
N ILE A 90 7.32 3.88 -11.80
CA ILE A 90 8.31 3.79 -10.72
C ILE A 90 9.72 3.66 -11.31
N GLY A 91 9.91 2.77 -12.29
CA GLY A 91 11.21 2.52 -12.92
C GLY A 91 11.69 3.63 -13.87
N ALA A 92 10.87 4.62 -14.19
CA ALA A 92 11.24 5.73 -15.07
C ALA A 92 12.21 6.72 -14.42
N ASP A 93 12.24 6.80 -13.09
CA ASP A 93 13.12 7.70 -12.34
C ASP A 93 13.93 6.91 -11.29
N PRO A 94 15.28 6.93 -11.37
CA PRO A 94 16.13 6.22 -10.40
C PRO A 94 15.93 6.68 -8.95
N ARG A 95 15.45 7.91 -8.72
CA ARG A 95 15.15 8.43 -7.39
C ARG A 95 14.03 7.65 -6.70
N HIS A 96 13.07 7.11 -7.46
CA HIS A 96 11.98 6.30 -6.90
C HIS A 96 12.50 4.97 -6.36
N LEU A 97 13.40 4.31 -7.09
CA LEU A 97 14.05 3.09 -6.62
C LEU A 97 14.91 3.37 -5.38
N SER A 98 15.68 4.46 -5.41
CA SER A 98 16.48 4.92 -4.27
C SER A 98 15.63 5.15 -3.01
N ALA A 99 14.45 5.76 -3.15
CA ALA A 99 13.50 5.95 -2.05
C ALA A 99 13.04 4.64 -1.42
N LEU A 100 12.73 3.62 -2.23
CA LEU A 100 12.34 2.29 -1.75
C LEU A 100 13.50 1.59 -1.03
N VAL A 101 14.71 1.65 -1.60
CA VAL A 101 15.92 1.08 -1.00
C VAL A 101 16.22 1.74 0.35
N GLN A 102 16.16 3.08 0.41
CA GLN A 102 16.34 3.84 1.64
C GLN A 102 15.30 3.46 2.71
N ALA A 103 14.03 3.29 2.31
CA ALA A 103 12.98 2.89 3.23
C ALA A 103 13.22 1.49 3.82
N VAL A 104 13.72 0.53 3.03
CA VAL A 104 14.10 -0.81 3.53
C VAL A 104 15.24 -0.74 4.54
N GLN A 105 16.23 0.12 4.28
CA GLN A 105 17.37 0.29 5.19
C GLN A 105 16.94 0.92 6.51
N LEU A 106 16.11 1.96 6.45
CA LEU A 106 15.66 2.71 7.62
C LEU A 106 14.67 1.92 8.49
N HIS A 107 13.71 1.22 7.87
CA HIS A 107 12.60 0.55 8.57
C HIS A 107 12.77 -0.97 8.65
N HIS A 108 13.99 -1.43 8.85
CA HIS A 108 14.31 -2.85 8.86
C HIS A 108 13.68 -3.64 10.02
N ASP A 109 13.32 -2.97 11.12
CA ASP A 109 12.68 -3.58 12.28
C ASP A 109 11.14 -3.48 12.24
N ASP A 110 10.58 -2.71 11.29
CA ASP A 110 9.14 -2.58 11.08
C ASP A 110 8.67 -3.66 10.10
N TRP A 111 8.38 -4.85 10.62
CA TRP A 111 8.03 -6.02 9.81
C TRP A 111 6.87 -5.78 8.82
N PRO A 112 5.72 -5.19 9.23
CA PRO A 112 4.64 -4.87 8.29
C PRO A 112 5.07 -3.97 7.13
N LEU A 113 5.95 -3.00 7.38
CA LEU A 113 6.48 -2.11 6.35
C LEU A 113 7.49 -2.83 5.46
N LEU A 114 8.44 -3.56 6.06
CA LEU A 114 9.46 -4.31 5.34
C LEU A 114 8.85 -5.32 4.37
N ILE A 115 7.82 -6.07 4.79
CA ILE A 115 7.11 -7.04 3.93
C ILE A 115 6.58 -6.34 2.67
N ARG A 116 5.99 -5.15 2.81
CA ARG A 116 5.43 -4.42 1.67
C ARG A 116 6.50 -3.83 0.76
N LEU A 117 7.56 -3.30 1.33
CA LEU A 117 8.69 -2.79 0.55
C LEU A 117 9.35 -3.91 -0.26
N CYS A 118 9.60 -5.07 0.36
CA CYS A 118 10.10 -6.25 -0.33
C CYS A 118 9.14 -6.73 -1.44
N PHE A 119 7.82 -6.69 -1.20
CA PHE A 119 6.82 -7.04 -2.22
C PHE A 119 6.88 -6.10 -3.43
N ILE A 120 6.96 -4.79 -3.21
CA ILE A 120 7.10 -3.79 -4.28
C ILE A 120 8.38 -4.07 -5.09
N LEU A 121 9.51 -4.23 -4.41
CA LEU A 121 10.80 -4.48 -5.05
C LEU A 121 10.82 -5.80 -5.82
N GLY A 122 10.19 -6.85 -5.29
CA GLY A 122 9.98 -8.11 -5.98
C GLY A 122 9.25 -7.91 -7.31
N ASN A 123 8.12 -7.20 -7.29
CA ASN A 123 7.36 -6.88 -8.51
C ASN A 123 8.18 -6.07 -9.52
N LEU A 124 8.93 -5.06 -9.07
CA LEU A 124 9.77 -4.24 -9.95
C LEU A 124 10.91 -5.06 -10.59
N SER A 125 11.54 -5.94 -9.80
CA SER A 125 12.66 -6.77 -10.26
C SER A 125 12.24 -7.88 -11.24
N ALA A 126 10.96 -8.30 -11.20
CA ALA A 126 10.43 -9.36 -12.05
C ALA A 126 10.43 -8.98 -13.55
N SER A 127 10.13 -7.73 -13.91
CA SER A 127 10.03 -7.30 -15.32
C SER A 127 11.13 -6.34 -15.80
N ASN A 128 12.02 -5.86 -14.93
CA ASN A 128 13.02 -4.84 -15.30
C ASN A 128 14.47 -5.24 -14.96
N SER A 129 15.30 -5.46 -15.99
CA SER A 129 16.71 -5.85 -15.84
C SER A 129 17.58 -4.78 -15.19
N ARG A 130 17.38 -3.51 -15.53
CA ARG A 130 18.12 -2.40 -14.90
C ARG A 130 17.84 -2.31 -13.41
N ILE A 131 16.57 -2.49 -13.01
CA ILE A 131 16.22 -2.53 -11.58
C ILE A 131 16.91 -3.71 -10.89
N ARG A 132 16.99 -4.90 -11.52
CA ARG A 132 17.72 -6.05 -10.95
C ARG A 132 19.19 -5.74 -10.72
N GLU A 133 19.86 -5.13 -11.69
CA GLU A 133 21.28 -4.76 -11.59
C GLU A 133 21.51 -3.75 -10.46
N GLU A 134 20.65 -2.74 -10.33
CA GLU A 134 20.78 -1.73 -9.28
C GLU A 134 20.48 -2.30 -7.89
N LEU A 135 19.48 -3.19 -7.76
CA LEU A 135 19.20 -3.87 -6.50
C LEU A 135 20.33 -4.83 -6.09
N ALA A 136 20.95 -5.52 -7.06
CA ALA A 136 22.10 -6.37 -6.80
C ALA A 136 23.29 -5.58 -6.21
N LYS A 137 23.50 -4.34 -6.67
CA LYS A 137 24.55 -3.45 -6.16
C LYS A 137 24.21 -2.83 -4.81
N SER A 138 22.99 -2.30 -4.67
CA SER A 138 22.64 -1.38 -3.58
C SER A 138 21.90 -2.02 -2.40
N LEU A 139 21.20 -3.14 -2.62
CA LEU A 139 20.28 -3.70 -1.61
C LEU A 139 20.54 -5.18 -1.30
N LEU A 140 21.12 -5.95 -2.22
CA LEU A 140 21.38 -7.39 -2.02
C LEU A 140 22.12 -7.71 -0.72
N PRO A 141 23.21 -7.03 -0.32
CA PRO A 141 23.86 -7.31 0.96
C PRO A 141 22.92 -7.15 2.15
N ARG A 142 22.05 -6.13 2.11
CA ARG A 142 21.06 -5.88 3.16
C ARG A 142 19.96 -6.94 3.17
N LEU A 143 19.48 -7.38 2.00
CA LEU A 143 18.49 -8.47 1.91
C LEU A 143 19.04 -9.78 2.48
N LEU A 144 20.31 -10.12 2.21
CA LEU A 144 20.94 -11.31 2.77
C LEU A 144 21.06 -11.23 4.29
N GLN A 145 21.42 -10.07 4.82
CA GLN A 145 21.45 -9.84 6.28
C GLN A 145 20.07 -9.99 6.91
N LEU A 146 19.04 -9.39 6.32
CA LEU A 146 17.66 -9.50 6.80
C LEU A 146 17.16 -10.94 6.72
N LEU A 147 17.45 -11.64 5.63
CA LEU A 147 17.10 -13.05 5.46
C LEU A 147 17.71 -13.91 6.57
N GLN A 148 19.00 -13.74 6.86
CA GLN A 148 19.67 -14.49 7.93
C GLN A 148 19.08 -14.16 9.30
N MET A 149 18.90 -12.87 9.61
CA MET A 149 18.34 -12.41 10.88
C MET A 149 16.93 -12.99 11.13
N HIS A 150 16.06 -12.92 10.13
CA HIS A 150 14.69 -13.40 10.25
C HIS A 150 14.59 -14.94 10.19
N ALA A 151 15.49 -15.63 9.48
CA ALA A 151 15.55 -17.09 9.49
C ALA A 151 15.89 -17.63 10.89
N ILE A 152 16.85 -17.02 11.57
CA ILE A 152 17.21 -17.38 12.96
C ILE A 152 16.02 -17.16 13.89
N ALA A 153 15.34 -16.01 13.79
CA ALA A 153 14.16 -15.71 14.60
C ALA A 153 13.02 -16.71 14.34
N ALA A 154 12.78 -17.08 13.07
CA ALA A 154 11.75 -18.04 12.71
C ALA A 154 12.00 -19.43 13.31
N VAL A 155 13.26 -19.90 13.34
CA VAL A 155 13.62 -21.18 13.98
C VAL A 155 13.48 -21.11 15.50
N ALA A 156 13.89 -20.00 16.12
CA ALA A 156 13.75 -19.79 17.56
C ALA A 156 12.29 -19.80 18.01
N HIS A 157 11.39 -19.17 17.25
CA HIS A 157 9.95 -19.13 17.54
C HIS A 157 9.21 -20.40 17.08
N GLY A 158 9.70 -21.10 16.05
CA GLY A 158 9.16 -22.37 15.57
C GLY A 158 9.46 -23.58 16.47
N SER A 159 10.30 -23.41 17.49
CA SER A 159 10.65 -24.48 18.46
C SER A 159 9.71 -24.56 19.66
N ARG A 160 8.70 -23.67 19.77
CA ARG A 160 7.69 -23.73 20.83
C ARG A 160 6.46 -24.51 20.31
N PRO A 161 6.19 -25.74 20.78
CA PRO A 161 4.94 -26.40 20.43
C PRO A 161 3.76 -25.53 20.89
N PRO A 162 2.62 -25.53 20.16
CA PRO A 162 1.41 -24.89 20.66
C PRO A 162 1.05 -25.57 21.98
N SER A 163 1.24 -24.85 23.09
CA SER A 163 0.74 -25.26 24.38
C SER A 163 -0.75 -25.51 24.22
N ALA A 164 -1.17 -26.75 24.46
CA ALA A 164 -2.55 -27.14 24.58
C ALA A 164 -3.27 -26.12 25.47
N SER A 165 -4.01 -25.21 24.84
CA SER A 165 -4.89 -24.31 25.55
C SER A 165 -6.09 -25.17 25.90
N THR A 166 -6.07 -25.64 27.14
CA THR A 166 -7.20 -26.23 27.86
C THR A 166 -8.48 -25.52 27.43
N LYS A 167 -9.42 -26.30 26.89
CA LYS A 167 -10.80 -25.88 26.71
C LYS A 167 -11.37 -25.57 28.10
N GLU A 168 -11.24 -24.33 28.57
CA GLU A 168 -12.02 -23.87 29.71
C GLU A 168 -13.42 -23.49 29.23
N ASN A 169 -14.29 -24.42 29.56
CA ASN A 169 -15.71 -24.51 29.39
C ASN A 169 -16.41 -23.33 30.11
N ILE A 170 -16.89 -22.33 29.36
CA ILE A 170 -17.91 -21.40 29.88
C ILE A 170 -19.26 -21.92 29.41
N ALA A 171 -19.91 -22.67 30.28
CA ALA A 171 -21.33 -22.92 30.20
C ALA A 171 -22.09 -21.64 30.56
N GLN A 172 -22.93 -21.14 29.64
CA GLN A 172 -24.09 -20.31 29.97
C GLN A 172 -25.29 -20.80 29.14
N PRO A 173 -26.37 -21.30 29.77
CA PRO A 173 -27.66 -21.54 29.12
C PRO A 173 -28.50 -20.24 29.11
N HIS A 174 -29.65 -20.24 28.41
CA HIS A 174 -30.75 -19.23 28.39
C HIS A 174 -30.52 -18.00 27.47
N LEU A 175 -31.36 -17.60 26.50
CA LEU A 175 -32.74 -17.91 26.09
C LEU A 175 -32.86 -17.82 24.56
N ALA A 176 -33.54 -18.80 23.95
CA ALA A 176 -34.03 -18.72 22.58
C ALA A 176 -35.24 -17.76 22.51
N GLN A 177 -35.23 -16.81 21.59
CA GLN A 177 -36.45 -16.15 21.11
C GLN A 177 -36.71 -16.60 19.65
N PRO A 178 -37.94 -17.02 19.31
CA PRO A 178 -38.27 -17.44 17.96
C PRO A 178 -38.56 -16.24 17.05
N TYR A 179 -37.85 -16.16 15.93
CA TYR A 179 -38.16 -15.24 14.84
C TYR A 179 -39.35 -15.79 14.04
N LEU A 180 -40.46 -15.05 14.02
CA LEU A 180 -41.63 -15.36 13.19
C LEU A 180 -41.36 -14.98 11.72
N PRO A 181 -41.85 -15.77 10.73
CA PRO A 181 -41.64 -15.48 9.33
C PRO A 181 -42.71 -14.53 8.78
N VAL A 182 -42.30 -13.50 8.04
CA VAL A 182 -43.21 -12.73 7.17
C VAL A 182 -43.23 -13.37 5.78
N ARG A 183 -44.35 -14.00 5.43
CA ARG A 183 -44.84 -14.20 4.05
C ARG A 183 -45.64 -12.95 3.67
N ALA A 184 -45.84 -12.52 2.42
CA ALA A 184 -45.34 -12.83 1.08
C ALA A 184 -45.85 -11.67 0.21
N ASP A 185 -45.27 -11.47 -0.98
CA ASP A 185 -45.97 -11.24 -2.27
C ASP A 185 -44.92 -10.79 -3.32
N SER A 186 -44.48 -11.66 -4.24
CA SER A 186 -45.15 -12.15 -5.46
C SER A 186 -45.31 -11.09 -6.55
N ALA A 187 -44.36 -11.05 -7.49
CA ALA A 187 -44.56 -10.82 -8.94
C ALA A 187 -43.20 -10.91 -9.65
N THR A 188 -42.80 -12.08 -10.16
CA THR A 188 -42.88 -12.46 -11.59
C THR A 188 -42.26 -11.44 -12.56
N SER A 189 -41.17 -11.80 -13.24
CA SER A 189 -41.23 -12.15 -14.68
C SER A 189 -39.84 -12.47 -15.27
N THR A 190 -39.62 -13.77 -15.53
CA THR A 190 -39.16 -14.39 -16.79
C THR A 190 -37.82 -14.05 -17.48
N ARG A 191 -37.17 -15.16 -17.89
CA ARG A 191 -36.24 -15.43 -19.01
C ARG A 191 -34.74 -15.49 -18.65
N ASP A 192 -34.20 -16.69 -18.46
CA ASP A 192 -33.75 -17.69 -19.48
C ASP A 192 -32.29 -17.44 -19.90
N ASP A 193 -31.39 -18.09 -19.17
CA ASP A 193 -30.23 -18.95 -19.54
C ASP A 193 -29.87 -19.15 -21.04
N PRO A 194 -28.76 -19.84 -21.41
CA PRO A 194 -27.36 -19.77 -20.94
C PRO A 194 -26.33 -19.91 -22.11
N GLU A 195 -25.04 -19.93 -21.75
CA GLU A 195 -23.91 -20.68 -22.35
C GLU A 195 -23.53 -20.58 -23.85
N GLY A 196 -22.21 -20.45 -24.09
CA GLY A 196 -21.61 -20.58 -25.42
C GLY A 196 -20.08 -20.60 -25.38
N CYS A 197 -19.51 -21.65 -24.78
CA CYS A 197 -18.10 -22.00 -24.89
C CYS A 197 -17.86 -22.76 -26.21
N ALA A 198 -16.97 -22.30 -27.09
CA ALA A 198 -16.31 -23.15 -28.08
C ALA A 198 -15.05 -22.48 -28.66
N ALA A 199 -13.96 -23.22 -28.63
CA ALA A 199 -12.69 -22.91 -29.25
C ALA A 199 -12.59 -23.50 -30.68
N VAL A 200 -11.45 -23.20 -31.32
CA VAL A 200 -10.66 -24.04 -32.26
C VAL A 200 -10.62 -23.62 -33.75
N ALA A 201 -9.41 -23.14 -34.11
CA ALA A 201 -8.57 -23.37 -35.32
C ALA A 201 -8.89 -22.80 -36.73
N GLY A 202 -7.79 -22.41 -37.40
CA GLY A 202 -7.63 -22.21 -38.85
C GLY A 202 -6.58 -21.13 -39.17
N ALA A 203 -5.28 -21.42 -39.13
CA ALA A 203 -4.45 -21.91 -40.25
C ALA A 203 -4.48 -21.01 -41.51
N GLY A 204 -3.36 -20.35 -41.82
CA GLY A 204 -3.20 -19.55 -43.03
C GLY A 204 -1.81 -18.92 -43.18
N ALA A 205 -0.77 -19.75 -43.29
CA ALA A 205 0.56 -19.31 -43.75
C ALA A 205 0.79 -19.90 -45.15
N GLY A 206 0.68 -19.06 -46.18
CA GLY A 206 1.14 -19.33 -47.52
C GLY A 206 2.60 -18.87 -47.68
N ALA A 207 3.45 -19.76 -48.19
CA ALA A 207 4.74 -19.46 -48.81
C ALA A 207 4.54 -19.45 -50.36
N PRO A 208 5.58 -19.35 -51.20
CA PRO A 208 6.81 -18.52 -51.20
C PRO A 208 6.94 -17.71 -52.52
N GLY A 209 8.00 -16.89 -52.68
CA GLY A 209 8.47 -16.53 -54.03
C GLY A 209 9.39 -15.31 -54.15
N SER A 210 10.61 -15.59 -54.64
CA SER A 210 11.67 -14.70 -55.17
C SER A 210 12.74 -14.22 -54.19
#